data_AF-A0AAV6B692-F1
#
_entry.id   AF-A0AAV6B692-F1
#
_cell.length_a   1.000
_cell.length_b   1.000
_cell.length_c   1.000
_cell.angle_alpha   90.00
_cell.angle_beta   90.00
_cell.angle_gamma   90.00
#
_symmetry.space_group_name_H-M   'P 1'
#
loop_
_entity.id
_entity.type
_entity.pdbx_description
1 polymer ?
#
loop_
_entity_poly.entity_id
_entity_poly.type
_entity_poly.pdbx_seq_one_letter_code
_entity_poly.pdbx_strand_id
1 'polypeptide(L)'
;MAVFLLPSLKLKQKKLEKSYEEIVHHFLMKQFAGYTASAGNIFGYWRDEVTGREYYGEHKEYKVSFRGKNRVEMLQKFLSQLAGELDEDSIYLEYGEDAWLVYAKQLR
;
A
#
# COMPACT_ATOMS: atom_id res chain seq x y z
N MET A 1 -9.44 12.28 1.92
CA MET A 1 -9.16 10.98 2.57
C MET A 1 -8.51 10.09 1.53
N ALA A 2 -7.61 9.20 1.92
CA ALA A 2 -7.09 8.17 1.04
C ALA A 2 -7.29 6.77 1.66
N VAL A 3 -7.52 5.78 0.80
CA VAL A 3 -7.66 4.37 1.15
C VAL A 3 -6.68 3.58 0.31
N PHE A 4 -5.98 2.62 0.90
CA PHE A 4 -5.07 1.75 0.17
C PHE A 4 -5.07 0.34 0.74
N LEU A 5 -4.80 -0.63 -0.11
CA LEU A 5 -4.83 -2.06 0.22
C LEU A 5 -3.42 -2.62 0.18
N LEU A 6 -3.00 -3.29 1.25
CA LEU A 6 -1.68 -3.93 1.33
C LEU A 6 -1.82 -5.44 1.56
N PRO A 7 -0.95 -6.28 0.95
CA PRO A 7 -1.00 -7.73 1.09
C PRO A 7 -0.73 -8.17 2.54
N SER A 8 -1.75 -8.73 3.20
CA SER A 8 -1.77 -9.00 4.64
C SER A 8 -0.63 -9.90 5.11
N LEU A 9 -0.29 -10.93 4.33
CA LEU A 9 0.77 -11.88 4.67
C LEU A 9 2.16 -11.26 4.50
N LYS A 10 2.38 -10.48 3.44
CA LYS A 10 3.68 -9.86 3.18
C LYS A 10 4.00 -8.76 4.18
N LEU A 11 2.98 -8.10 4.74
CA LEU A 11 3.15 -7.12 5.83
C LEU A 11 3.84 -7.71 7.08
N LYS A 12 3.76 -9.03 7.29
CA LYS A 12 4.42 -9.72 8.41
C LYS A 12 5.91 -9.96 8.19
N GLN A 13 6.38 -9.86 6.94
CA GLN A 13 7.80 -9.96 6.63
C GLN A 13 8.57 -8.80 7.26
N LYS A 14 9.84 -9.05 7.58
CA LYS A 14 10.71 -8.08 8.23
C LYS A 14 11.73 -7.50 7.26
N LYS A 15 11.99 -6.21 7.42
CA LYS A 15 13.13 -5.50 6.86
C LYS A 15 14.01 -5.02 8.01
N LEU A 16 15.21 -5.59 8.09
CA LEU A 16 16.05 -5.50 9.29
C LEU A 16 15.26 -6.01 10.51
N GLU A 17 15.04 -5.16 11.51
CA GLU A 17 14.38 -5.52 12.77
C GLU A 17 12.87 -5.19 12.81
N LYS A 18 12.32 -4.52 11.78
CA LYS A 18 10.91 -4.09 11.76
C LYS A 18 10.13 -4.83 10.70
N SER A 19 8.92 -5.26 11.04
CA SER A 19 7.94 -5.72 10.05
C SER A 19 7.51 -4.58 9.12
N TYR A 20 7.10 -4.90 7.90
CA TYR A 20 6.52 -3.90 7.01
C TYR A 20 5.26 -3.28 7.60
N GLU A 21 4.48 -4.03 8.38
CA GLU A 21 3.35 -3.48 9.14
C GLU A 21 3.79 -2.38 10.13
N GLU A 22 4.88 -2.57 10.86
CA GLU A 22 5.44 -1.54 11.74
C GLU A 22 6.02 -0.35 10.96
N ILE A 23 6.61 -0.58 9.78
CA ILE A 23 7.10 0.48 8.91
C ILE A 23 5.94 1.36 8.43
N VAL A 24 4.86 0.74 7.95
CA VAL A 24 3.61 1.42 7.56
C VAL A 24 3.03 2.18 8.75
N HIS A 25 2.90 1.54 9.92
CA HIS A 25 2.41 2.19 11.13
C HIS A 25 3.19 3.47 11.45
N HIS A 26 4.52 3.39 11.53
CA HIS A 26 5.36 4.54 11.86
C HIS A 26 5.24 5.66 10.81
N PHE A 27 5.19 5.31 9.52
CA PHE A 27 5.00 6.29 8.45
C PHE A 27 3.66 7.01 8.60
N LEU A 28 2.57 6.27 8.78
CA LEU A 28 1.22 6.86 8.86
C LEU A 28 1.07 7.73 10.12
N MET A 29 1.55 7.27 11.27
CA MET A 29 1.54 8.07 12.49
C MET A 29 2.38 9.35 12.35
N LYS A 30 3.57 9.26 11.77
CA LYS A 30 4.47 10.41 11.59
C LYS A 30 3.91 11.45 10.62
N GLN A 31 3.29 11.02 9.52
CA GLN A 31 2.90 11.92 8.43
C GLN A 31 1.44 12.37 8.50
N PHE A 32 0.56 11.55 9.06
CA PHE A 32 -0.89 11.76 9.05
C PHE A 32 -1.49 11.88 10.46
N ALA A 33 -0.69 11.69 11.51
CA ALA A 33 -1.11 11.71 12.92
C ALA A 33 -2.17 10.68 13.32
N GLY A 34 -2.56 9.78 12.42
CA GLY A 34 -3.53 8.73 12.66
C GLY A 34 -3.97 8.03 11.39
N TYR A 35 -4.42 6.80 11.54
CA TYR A 35 -5.03 5.99 10.50
C TYR A 35 -5.98 4.98 11.13
N THR A 36 -6.94 4.47 10.35
CA THR A 36 -7.65 3.25 10.70
C THR A 36 -7.18 2.13 9.79
N ALA A 37 -7.21 0.90 10.30
CA ALA A 37 -6.95 -0.29 9.50
C ALA A 37 -8.06 -1.30 9.72
N SER A 38 -8.46 -1.98 8.65
CA SER A 38 -9.43 -3.07 8.67
C SER A 38 -8.80 -4.30 8.06
N ALA A 39 -8.87 -5.42 8.79
CA ALA A 39 -8.48 -6.74 8.32
C ALA A 39 -9.72 -7.61 8.17
N GLY A 40 -9.81 -8.39 7.09
CA GLY A 40 -10.96 -9.25 6.81
C GLY A 40 -10.86 -9.91 5.44
N ASN A 41 -12.00 -10.32 4.88
CA ASN A 41 -12.12 -10.98 3.57
C ASN A 41 -11.95 -9.98 2.40
N ILE A 42 -10.86 -9.23 2.38
CA ILE A 42 -10.51 -8.37 1.25
C ILE A 42 -9.54 -9.15 0.38
N PHE A 43 -9.98 -9.52 -0.82
CA PHE A 43 -9.17 -10.26 -1.78
C PHE A 43 -8.82 -9.33 -2.95
N GLY A 44 -7.53 -9.18 -3.19
CA GLY A 44 -7.02 -8.53 -4.39
C GLY A 44 -6.77 -9.57 -5.47
N TYR A 45 -7.13 -9.23 -6.70
CA TYR A 45 -6.85 -10.04 -7.89
C TYR A 45 -6.12 -9.16 -8.88
N TRP A 46 -4.95 -9.62 -9.30
CA TRP A 46 -4.03 -8.91 -10.17
C TRP A 46 -3.75 -9.76 -11.38
N ARG A 47 -3.52 -9.09 -12.51
CA ARG A 47 -3.04 -9.76 -13.72
C ARG A 47 -1.76 -9.08 -14.15
N ASP A 48 -0.70 -9.87 -14.24
CA ASP A 48 0.55 -9.40 -14.80
C ASP A 48 0.37 -9.13 -16.30
N GLU A 49 0.76 -7.93 -16.74
CA GLU A 49 0.51 -7.47 -18.12
C GLU A 49 1.35 -8.23 -19.16
N VAL A 50 2.51 -8.76 -18.77
CA VAL A 50 3.49 -9.37 -19.69
C VAL A 50 3.19 -10.85 -19.92
N THR A 51 2.96 -11.58 -18.83
CA THR A 51 2.72 -13.02 -18.77
C THR A 51 1.23 -13.35 -18.83
N GLY A 52 0.37 -12.40 -18.49
CA GLY A 52 -1.08 -12.60 -18.39
C GLY A 52 -1.51 -13.43 -17.19
N ARG A 53 -0.59 -13.81 -16.29
CA ARG A 53 -0.87 -14.63 -15.11
C ARG A 53 -1.66 -13.87 -14.07
N GLU A 54 -2.63 -14.54 -13.47
CA GLU A 54 -3.41 -14.01 -12.35
C GLU A 54 -2.74 -14.32 -11.00
N TYR A 55 -2.73 -13.34 -10.12
CA TYR A 55 -2.28 -13.42 -8.74
C TYR A 55 -3.43 -13.02 -7.83
N TYR A 56 -3.60 -13.72 -6.72
CA TYR A 56 -4.61 -13.37 -5.73
C TYR A 56 -4.03 -13.42 -4.32
N GLY A 57 -4.59 -12.62 -3.42
CA GLY A 57 -4.15 -12.62 -2.03
C GLY A 57 -5.06 -11.83 -1.10
N GLU A 58 -4.95 -12.12 0.19
CA GLU A 58 -5.63 -11.37 1.24
C GLU A 58 -4.96 -10.01 1.47
N HIS A 59 -5.78 -8.98 1.63
CA HIS A 59 -5.34 -7.61 1.83
C HIS A 59 -5.88 -7.04 3.14
N LYS A 60 -5.17 -6.04 3.65
CA LYS A 60 -5.58 -5.18 4.76
C LYS A 60 -5.82 -3.79 4.19
N GLU A 61 -6.98 -3.22 4.53
CA GLU A 61 -7.31 -1.84 4.19
C GLU A 61 -6.72 -0.89 5.20
N TYR A 62 -6.08 0.16 4.71
CA TYR A 62 -5.63 1.29 5.50
C TYR A 62 -6.31 2.56 5.01
N LYS A 63 -6.76 3.38 5.96
CA LYS A 63 -7.45 4.65 5.67
C LYS A 63 -6.82 5.79 6.46
N VAL A 64 -6.48 6.86 5.76
CA VAL A 64 -5.90 8.07 6.33
C VAL A 64 -6.68 9.31 5.92
N SER A 65 -6.76 10.27 6.84
CA SER A 65 -7.31 11.60 6.59
C SER A 65 -6.21 12.65 6.63
N PHE A 66 -6.31 13.65 5.76
CA PHE A 66 -5.38 14.77 5.69
C PHE A 66 -5.98 15.93 4.90
N ARG A 67 -5.39 17.11 5.07
CA ARG A 67 -5.69 18.32 4.30
C ARG A 67 -4.50 18.66 3.38
N GLY A 68 -4.80 19.17 2.20
CA GLY A 68 -3.79 19.61 1.20
C GLY A 68 -3.34 18.51 0.22
N LYS A 69 -3.09 18.89 -1.04
CA LYS A 69 -2.78 17.98 -2.14
C LYS A 69 -1.40 17.29 -2.01
N ASN A 70 -0.42 17.97 -1.43
CA ASN A 70 0.97 17.48 -1.30
C ASN A 70 1.09 16.17 -0.50
N ARG A 71 0.10 15.84 0.33
CA ARG A 71 0.07 14.61 1.14
C ARG A 71 -0.21 13.36 0.30
N VAL A 72 -1.00 13.48 -0.77
CA VAL A 72 -1.30 12.35 -1.67
C VAL A 72 -0.03 11.94 -2.42
N GLU A 73 0.73 12.89 -2.94
CA GLU A 73 1.98 12.62 -3.64
C GLU A 73 3.02 11.95 -2.72
N MET A 74 3.10 12.40 -1.46
CA MET A 74 3.95 11.77 -0.45
C MET A 74 3.52 10.33 -0.17
N LEU A 75 2.21 10.08 -0.04
CA LEU A 75 1.67 8.73 0.14
C LEU A 75 2.00 7.85 -1.07
N GLN A 76 1.79 8.33 -2.29
CA GLN A 76 2.12 7.59 -3.52
C GLN A 76 3.59 7.22 -3.60
N LYS A 77 4.51 8.13 -3.25
CA LYS A 77 5.95 7.84 -3.21
C LYS A 77 6.28 6.74 -2.20
N PHE A 78 5.66 6.79 -1.02
CA PHE A 78 5.82 5.75 -0.01
C PHE A 78 5.27 4.39 -0.48
N LEU A 79 4.07 4.38 -1.07
CA LEU A 79 3.44 3.14 -1.56
C LEU A 79 4.24 2.56 -2.74
N SER A 80 4.71 3.37 -3.68
CA SER A 80 5.54 2.92 -4.80
C SER A 80 6.85 2.28 -4.33
N GLN A 81 7.48 2.82 -3.30
CA GLN A 81 8.65 2.20 -2.68
C GLN A 81 8.28 0.89 -1.97
N LEU A 82 7.18 0.90 -1.20
CA LEU A 82 6.72 -0.26 -0.44
C LEU A 82 6.34 -1.42 -1.36
N ALA A 83 5.72 -1.16 -2.51
CA ALA A 83 5.40 -2.18 -3.51
C ALA A 83 6.66 -2.92 -3.97
N GLY A 84 7.72 -2.18 -4.34
CA GLY A 84 9.00 -2.80 -4.72
C GLY A 84 9.66 -3.57 -3.58
N GLU A 85 9.51 -3.10 -2.34
CA GLU A 85 10.05 -3.78 -1.15
C GLU A 85 9.27 -5.06 -0.77
N LEU A 86 7.98 -5.13 -1.13
CA LEU A 86 7.10 -6.28 -0.93
C LEU A 86 7.06 -7.23 -2.14
N ASP A 87 7.84 -6.96 -3.19
CA ASP A 87 7.77 -7.73 -4.44
C ASP A 87 6.34 -7.78 -5.01
N GLU A 88 5.68 -6.62 -5.05
CA GLU A 88 4.39 -6.38 -5.68
C GLU A 88 4.57 -5.45 -6.87
N ASP A 89 3.88 -5.71 -7.98
CA ASP A 89 3.94 -4.82 -9.15
C ASP A 89 3.33 -3.45 -8.86
N SER A 90 2.26 -3.43 -8.06
CA SER A 90 1.55 -2.21 -7.69
C SER A 90 0.75 -2.34 -6.41
N ILE A 91 0.30 -1.21 -5.88
CA ILE A 91 -0.62 -1.10 -4.75
C ILE A 91 -1.85 -0.28 -5.16
N TYR A 92 -3.04 -0.77 -4.81
CA TYR A 92 -4.29 -0.05 -5.00
C TYR A 92 -4.38 1.19 -4.11
N LEU A 93 -4.79 2.33 -4.67
CA LEU A 93 -5.00 3.58 -3.96
C LEU A 93 -6.30 4.25 -4.43
N GLU A 94 -7.13 4.65 -3.48
CA GLU A 94 -8.26 5.55 -3.68
C GLU A 94 -7.96 6.91 -3.04
N TYR A 95 -8.33 7.98 -3.71
CA TYR A 95 -8.29 9.33 -3.17
C TYR A 95 -9.43 10.18 -3.73
N GLY A 96 -10.32 10.64 -2.85
CA GLY A 96 -11.52 11.36 -3.29
C GLY A 96 -12.47 10.43 -4.02
N GLU A 97 -12.74 10.71 -5.28
CA GLU A 97 -13.60 9.90 -6.16
C GLU A 97 -12.79 9.06 -7.16
N ASP A 98 -11.45 9.21 -7.15
CA ASP A 98 -10.55 8.54 -8.09
C ASP A 98 -9.89 7.33 -7.42
N ALA A 99 -9.61 6.30 -8.23
CA ALA A 99 -8.84 5.13 -7.83
C ALA A 99 -7.84 4.75 -8.93
N TRP A 100 -6.63 4.33 -8.53
CA TRP A 100 -5.59 3.91 -9.47
C TRP A 100 -4.58 2.97 -8.80
N LEU A 101 -3.72 2.38 -9.63
CA LEU A 101 -2.61 1.54 -9.19
C LEU A 101 -1.33 2.36 -9.06
N VAL A 102 -0.68 2.26 -7.90
CA VAL A 102 0.62 2.85 -7.63
C VAL A 102 1.68 1.79 -7.88
N TYR A 103 2.34 1.87 -9.04
CA TYR A 103 3.34 0.90 -9.46
C TYR A 103 4.63 0.98 -8.65
N ALA A 104 5.27 -0.17 -8.47
CA ALA A 104 6.54 -0.29 -7.80
C ALA A 104 7.60 0.58 -8.49
N LYS A 105 8.34 1.33 -7.67
CA LYS A 105 9.57 1.94 -8.16
C LYS A 105 10.56 0.80 -8.40
N GLN A 106 10.90 0.54 -9.66
CA GLN A 106 11.93 -0.42 -10.02
C GLN A 106 13.19 -0.13 -9.21
N LEU A 107 13.51 -1.01 -8.25
CA LEU A 107 14.77 -0.99 -7.53
C LEU A 107 15.84 -1.44 -8.54
N ARG A 108 16.45 -0.48 -9.23
CA ARG A 108 17.68 -0.72 -10.01
C ARG A 108 18.87 -0.84 -9.08
#